data_AF-A0A371PNA4-F1
#
_entry.id   AF-A0A371PNA4-F1
#
_cell.length_a   1.000
_cell.length_b   1.000
_cell.length_c   1.000
_cell.angle_alpha   90.00
_cell.angle_beta   90.00
_cell.angle_gamma   90.00
#
_symmetry.space_group_name_H-M   'P 1'
#
loop_
_entity.id
_entity.type
_entity.pdbx_description
1 polymer ?
#
loop_
_entity_poly.entity_id
_entity_poly.type
_entity_poly.pdbx_seq_one_letter_code
_entity_poly.pdbx_strand_id
1 'polypeptide(L)'
;MDSFKSVKEQLVNRPQIQALFIKMGIVIIFSDLSYSLLYLAFSGNELKGIQSFGDYFQLLGEYANSFYYAFCMHFSAPMPTADFYLNMEKVVKESLSLQIIQFFHFCLNKIIDIMVLAYAAGVILKVFGILKEKKE
;
A
#
# COMPACT_ATOMS: atom_id res chain seq x y z
N MET A 1 9.29 -36.38 4.12
CA MET A 1 8.85 -35.03 4.53
C MET A 1 10.02 -34.05 4.65
N ASP A 2 11.27 -34.49 4.54
CA ASP A 2 12.46 -33.67 4.82
C ASP A 2 12.94 -32.77 3.66
N SER A 3 12.51 -33.05 2.43
CA SER A 3 12.82 -32.22 1.25
C SER A 3 12.15 -30.83 1.30
N PHE A 4 10.92 -30.72 1.82
CA PHE A 4 10.22 -29.43 1.93
C PHE A 4 10.82 -28.50 2.99
N LYS A 5 11.46 -29.05 4.03
CA LYS A 5 12.12 -28.26 5.08
C LYS A 5 13.37 -27.55 4.54
N SER A 6 14.21 -28.24 3.74
CA SER A 6 15.44 -27.63 3.22
C SER A 6 15.19 -26.58 2.13
N VAL A 7 14.16 -26.76 1.29
CA VAL A 7 13.77 -25.76 0.29
C VAL A 7 13.26 -24.47 0.94
N LYS A 8 12.53 -24.59 2.06
CA LYS A 8 12.02 -23.45 2.82
C LYS A 8 13.15 -22.63 3.46
N GLU A 9 14.15 -23.29 4.04
CA GLU A 9 15.34 -22.63 4.61
C GLU A 9 16.22 -22.00 3.53
N GLN A 10 16.35 -22.64 2.36
CA GLN A 10 17.13 -22.10 1.24
C GLN A 10 16.48 -20.92 0.54
N LEU A 11 15.14 -20.81 0.54
CA LEU A 11 14.43 -19.65 -0.02
C LEU A 11 14.47 -18.43 0.91
N VAL A 12 14.23 -18.62 2.22
CA VAL A 12 14.08 -17.51 3.18
C VAL A 12 15.40 -16.77 3.43
N ASN A 13 16.54 -17.45 3.28
CA ASN A 13 17.87 -16.86 3.48
C ASN A 13 18.50 -16.25 2.21
N ARG A 14 17.76 -16.09 1.10
CA ARG A 14 18.29 -15.41 -0.08
C ARG A 14 18.09 -13.89 0.02
N PRO A 15 19.16 -13.08 -0.01
CA PRO A 15 19.05 -11.61 0.03
C PRO A 15 18.21 -11.03 -1.11
N GLN A 16 18.09 -11.77 -2.22
CA GLN A 16 17.23 -11.41 -3.37
C GLN A 16 15.73 -11.43 -3.02
N ILE A 17 15.29 -12.38 -2.19
CA ILE A 17 13.89 -12.49 -1.75
C ILE A 17 13.59 -11.43 -0.68
N GLN A 18 14.53 -11.14 0.21
CA GLN A 18 14.38 -10.05 1.18
C GLN A 18 14.33 -8.69 0.50
N ALA A 19 15.22 -8.43 -0.47
CA ALA A 19 15.21 -7.21 -1.27
C ALA A 19 13.91 -7.04 -2.07
N LEU A 20 13.28 -8.15 -2.50
CA LEU A 20 11.95 -8.15 -3.11
C LEU A 20 10.92 -7.59 -2.12
N PHE A 21 10.77 -8.18 -0.93
CA PHE A 21 9.80 -7.72 0.07
C PHE A 21 9.97 -6.25 0.46
N ILE A 22 11.21 -5.78 0.60
CA ILE A 22 11.50 -4.38 0.91
C ILE A 22 11.03 -3.45 -0.22
N LYS A 23 11.36 -3.77 -1.48
CA LYS A 23 10.93 -2.95 -2.63
C LYS A 23 9.41 -2.90 -2.77
N MET A 24 8.73 -4.02 -2.55
CA MET A 24 7.26 -4.06 -2.56
C MET A 24 6.66 -3.20 -1.47
N GLY A 25 7.19 -3.32 -0.24
CA GLY A 25 6.76 -2.50 0.89
C GLY A 25 6.88 -1.01 0.60
N ILE A 26 8.02 -0.58 0.02
CA ILE A 26 8.23 0.83 -0.35
C ILE A 26 7.19 1.31 -1.37
N VAL A 27 6.92 0.54 -2.43
CA VAL A 27 5.96 0.93 -3.48
C VAL A 27 4.54 1.03 -2.92
N ILE A 28 4.13 0.06 -2.10
CA ILE A 28 2.80 0.03 -1.47
C ILE A 28 2.66 1.23 -0.52
N ILE A 29 3.62 1.42 0.39
CA ILE A 29 3.60 2.54 1.35
C ILE A 29 3.57 3.89 0.60
N PHE A 30 4.38 4.06 -0.44
CA PHE A 30 4.42 5.31 -1.19
C PHE A 30 3.10 5.59 -1.95
N SER A 31 2.51 4.56 -2.54
CA SER A 31 1.17 4.66 -3.16
C SER A 31 0.14 5.14 -2.14
N ASP A 32 0.04 4.46 -1.00
CA ASP A 32 -1.00 4.74 0.00
C ASP A 32 -0.76 6.09 0.71
N LEU A 33 0.50 6.53 0.84
CA LEU A 33 0.84 7.89 1.27
C LEU A 33 0.35 8.95 0.28
N SER A 34 0.43 8.67 -1.02
CA SER A 34 -0.04 9.59 -2.05
C SER A 34 -1.57 9.69 -2.05
N TYR A 35 -2.26 8.55 -1.95
CA TYR A 35 -3.72 8.53 -1.92
C TYR A 35 -4.30 9.05 -0.61
N SER A 36 -3.64 8.87 0.54
CA SER A 36 -4.09 9.45 1.80
C SER A 36 -4.09 10.97 1.82
N LEU A 37 -3.13 11.61 1.14
CA LEU A 37 -3.15 13.06 0.90
C LEU A 37 -4.37 13.46 0.07
N LEU A 38 -4.67 12.71 -1.01
CA LEU A 38 -5.83 12.98 -1.86
C LEU A 38 -7.15 12.80 -1.08
N TYR A 39 -7.28 11.73 -0.30
CA TYR A 39 -8.47 11.52 0.53
C TYR A 39 -8.67 12.67 1.52
N LEU A 40 -7.62 13.13 2.19
CA LEU A 40 -7.74 14.26 3.11
C LEU A 40 -8.09 15.56 2.39
N ALA A 41 -7.36 15.89 1.32
CA ALA A 41 -7.56 17.12 0.56
C ALA A 41 -8.98 17.25 0.00
N PHE A 42 -9.61 16.13 -0.38
CA PHE A 42 -10.95 16.11 -0.96
C PHE A 42 -12.06 15.68 0.02
N SER A 43 -11.73 15.25 1.24
CA SER A 43 -12.71 14.92 2.29
C SER A 43 -13.48 16.12 2.83
N GLY A 44 -13.00 17.33 2.57
CA GLY A 44 -13.62 18.54 3.11
C GLY A 44 -13.46 18.68 4.63
N ASN A 45 -12.64 17.84 5.28
CA ASN A 45 -12.10 18.16 6.60
C ASN A 45 -11.34 19.46 6.43
N GLU A 46 -11.96 20.57 6.83
CA GLU A 46 -11.33 21.88 6.79
C GLU A 46 -10.04 21.78 7.60
N LEU A 47 -8.92 21.72 6.88
CA LEU A 47 -7.60 22.01 7.41
C LEU A 47 -7.62 23.49 7.79
N LYS A 48 -8.28 23.81 8.91
CA LYS A 48 -8.25 25.12 9.53
C LYS A 48 -6.78 25.48 9.62
N GLY A 49 -6.42 26.61 8.99
CA GLY A 49 -5.03 26.96 8.74
C GLY A 49 -4.17 26.69 9.97
N ILE A 50 -3.04 26.00 9.75
CA ILE A 50 -2.14 25.58 10.83
C ILE A 50 -1.65 26.85 11.55
N GLN A 51 -2.17 27.11 12.75
CA GLN A 51 -1.84 28.30 13.54
C GLN A 51 -0.96 27.98 14.75
N SER A 52 -0.90 26.71 15.15
CA SER A 52 -0.14 26.24 16.30
C SER A 52 0.56 24.89 16.03
N PHE A 53 1.54 24.57 16.88
CA PHE A 53 2.15 23.24 16.90
C PHE A 53 1.14 22.12 17.19
N GLY A 54 0.08 22.41 17.97
CA GLY A 54 -0.99 21.45 18.23
C GLY A 54 -1.75 21.06 16.97
N ASP A 55 -2.06 22.04 16.13
CA ASP A 55 -2.76 21.82 14.84
C ASP A 55 -1.91 20.96 13.88
N TYR A 56 -0.59 21.14 13.93
CA TYR A 56 0.34 20.33 13.13
C TYR A 56 0.34 18.86 13.58
N PHE A 57 0.34 18.58 14.89
CA PHE A 57 0.24 17.22 15.40
C PHE A 57 -1.10 16.58 15.09
N GLN A 58 -2.19 17.36 15.18
CA GLN A 58 -3.51 16.88 14.79
C GLN A 58 -3.55 16.52 13.31
N LEU A 59 -3.00 17.36 12.43
CA LEU A 59 -2.87 17.08 11.00
C LEU A 59 -2.07 15.82 10.72
N LEU A 60 -0.94 15.62 11.42
CA LEU A 60 -0.16 14.39 11.31
C LEU A 60 -0.97 13.16 11.74
N GLY A 61 -1.79 13.28 12.79
CA GLY A 61 -2.70 12.23 13.24
C GLY A 61 -3.78 11.90 12.20
N GLU A 62 -4.40 12.92 11.62
CA GLU A 62 -5.38 12.75 10.55
C GLU A 62 -4.73 12.15 9.29
N TYR A 63 -3.50 12.55 8.98
CA TYR A 63 -2.70 11.97 7.91
C TYR A 63 -2.41 10.49 8.14
N ALA A 64 -2.00 10.10 9.34
CA ALA A 64 -1.80 8.71 9.72
C ALA A 64 -3.11 7.90 9.62
N ASN A 65 -4.24 8.46 10.05
CA ASN A 65 -5.54 7.80 9.93
C ASN A 65 -5.97 7.64 8.46
N SER A 66 -5.75 8.66 7.63
CA SER A 66 -6.03 8.59 6.19
C SER A 66 -5.11 7.60 5.47
N PHE A 67 -3.83 7.52 5.87
CA PHE A 67 -2.91 6.48 5.41
C PHE A 67 -3.43 5.10 5.76
N TYR A 68 -3.88 4.89 7.01
CA TYR A 68 -4.43 3.60 7.42
C TYR A 68 -5.73 3.26 6.67
N TYR A 69 -6.58 4.25 6.40
CA TYR A 69 -7.76 4.09 5.53
C TYR A 69 -7.36 3.61 4.13
N ALA A 70 -6.40 4.30 3.49
CA ALA A 70 -5.89 3.94 2.17
C ALA A 70 -5.26 2.53 2.17
N PHE A 71 -4.46 2.22 3.19
CA PHE A 71 -3.87 0.90 3.39
C PHE A 71 -4.92 -0.21 3.52
N CYS A 72 -6.01 0.02 4.28
CA CYS A 72 -7.10 -0.94 4.38
C CYS A 72 -7.77 -1.17 3.02
N MET A 73 -7.97 -0.11 2.24
CA MET A 73 -8.49 -0.20 0.88
C MET A 73 -7.55 -0.98 -0.06
N HIS A 74 -6.24 -0.84 0.10
CA HIS A 74 -5.25 -1.58 -0.68
C HIS A 74 -5.37 -3.09 -0.51
N PHE A 75 -5.41 -3.55 0.73
CA PHE A 75 -5.45 -4.98 1.05
C PHE A 75 -6.86 -5.55 1.17
N SER A 76 -7.89 -4.75 0.89
CA SER A 76 -9.29 -5.09 1.19
C SER A 76 -9.48 -5.54 2.64
N ALA A 77 -8.72 -4.94 3.56
CA ALA A 77 -8.82 -5.21 4.98
C ALA A 77 -10.13 -4.61 5.54
N PRO A 78 -10.74 -5.23 6.57
CA PRO A 78 -11.92 -4.66 7.20
C PRO A 78 -11.61 -3.27 7.76
N MET A 79 -12.39 -2.28 7.34
CA MET A 79 -12.25 -0.90 7.81
C MET A 79 -12.56 -0.82 9.31
N PRO A 80 -11.78 -0.08 10.12
CA PRO A 80 -12.10 0.11 11.53
C PRO A 80 -13.40 0.88 11.72
N THR A 81 -14.03 0.68 12.88
CA THR A 81 -15.30 1.30 13.23
C THR A 81 -15.15 2.66 13.93
N ALA A 82 -13.95 3.24 13.97
CA ALA A 82 -13.77 4.56 14.57
C ALA A 82 -14.37 5.65 13.68
N ASP A 83 -14.88 6.73 14.30
CA ASP A 83 -15.67 7.77 13.63
C ASP A 83 -14.99 8.37 12.40
N PHE A 84 -13.66 8.57 12.47
CA PHE A 84 -12.89 9.06 11.32
C PHE A 84 -13.11 8.21 10.06
N TYR A 85 -13.02 6.88 10.18
CA TYR A 85 -13.10 5.97 9.04
C TYR A 85 -14.53 5.85 8.52
N LEU A 86 -15.51 5.81 9.42
CA LEU A 86 -16.92 5.79 9.06
C LEU A 86 -17.31 7.07 8.31
N ASN A 87 -16.85 8.22 8.78
CA ASN A 87 -17.07 9.51 8.13
C ASN A 87 -16.35 9.57 6.78
N MET A 88 -15.09 9.16 6.71
CA MET A 88 -14.34 9.10 5.45
C MET A 88 -15.05 8.22 4.43
N GLU A 89 -15.50 7.03 4.81
CA GLU A 89 -16.22 6.11 3.92
C GLU A 89 -17.55 6.70 3.44
N LYS A 90 -18.28 7.37 4.34
CA LYS A 90 -19.51 8.08 3.96
C LYS A 90 -19.21 9.19 2.94
N VAL A 91 -18.24 10.04 3.21
CA VAL A 91 -17.87 11.17 2.34
C VAL A 91 -17.36 10.68 0.98
N VAL A 92 -16.57 9.60 0.95
CA VAL A 92 -16.14 8.95 -0.29
C VAL A 92 -17.33 8.46 -1.12
N LYS A 93 -18.36 7.88 -0.48
CA LYS A 93 -19.57 7.41 -1.16
C LYS A 93 -20.46 8.55 -1.65
N GLU A 94 -20.44 9.70 -0.99
CA GLU A 94 -21.30 10.85 -1.32
C GLU A 94 -20.63 11.82 -2.32
N SER A 95 -19.30 11.84 -2.41
CA SER A 95 -18.53 12.77 -3.26
C SER A 95 -18.01 12.11 -4.54
N LEU A 96 -18.45 12.61 -5.70
CA LEU A 96 -18.01 12.11 -7.02
C LEU A 96 -16.47 12.18 -7.18
N SER A 97 -15.84 13.26 -6.70
CA SER A 97 -14.38 13.42 -6.80
C SER A 97 -13.64 12.33 -6.03
N LEU A 98 -14.14 11.97 -4.84
CA LEU A 98 -13.55 10.92 -4.02
C LEU A 98 -13.83 9.52 -4.55
N GLN A 99 -14.99 9.28 -5.17
CA GLN A 99 -15.25 8.04 -5.89
C GLN A 99 -14.26 7.83 -7.04
N ILE A 100 -13.96 8.90 -7.80
CA ILE A 100 -12.95 8.86 -8.86
C ILE A 100 -11.56 8.56 -8.28
N ILE A 101 -11.18 9.23 -7.18
CA ILE A 101 -9.92 8.96 -6.47
C ILE A 101 -9.87 7.50 -6.00
N GLN A 102 -10.95 6.98 -5.42
CA GLN A 102 -11.04 5.59 -4.97
C GLN A 102 -10.91 4.59 -6.13
N PHE A 103 -11.48 4.90 -7.30
CA PHE A 103 -11.32 4.09 -8.49
C PHE A 103 -9.85 4.06 -8.98
N PHE A 104 -9.20 5.21 -9.08
CA PHE A 104 -7.78 5.26 -9.46
C PHE A 104 -6.88 4.56 -8.45
N HIS A 105 -7.19 4.71 -7.15
CA HIS A 105 -6.50 4.00 -6.08
C HIS A 105 -6.61 2.49 -6.27
N PHE A 106 -7.82 1.98 -6.51
CA PHE A 106 -8.05 0.58 -6.82
C PHE A 106 -7.25 0.11 -8.05
N CYS A 107 -7.28 0.86 -9.15
CA CYS A 107 -6.52 0.51 -10.35
C CYS A 107 -5.02 0.44 -10.08
N LEU A 108 -4.47 1.42 -9.36
CA LEU A 108 -3.05 1.45 -9.05
C LEU A 108 -2.64 0.29 -8.13
N ASN A 109 -3.46 -0.06 -7.14
CA ASN A 109 -3.24 -1.22 -6.29
C ASN A 109 -3.23 -2.52 -7.11
N LYS A 110 -4.12 -2.68 -8.09
CA LYS A 110 -4.10 -3.85 -8.98
C LYS A 110 -2.87 -3.91 -9.87
N ILE A 111 -2.38 -2.76 -10.35
CA ILE A 111 -1.13 -2.71 -11.12
C ILE A 111 0.04 -3.13 -10.21
N ILE A 112 0.09 -2.64 -8.96
CA ILE A 112 1.10 -3.06 -7.97
C ILE A 112 1.02 -4.58 -7.75
N ASP A 113 -0.16 -5.14 -7.48
CA ASP A 113 -0.37 -6.59 -7.31
C ASP A 113 0.20 -7.39 -8.48
N ILE A 114 -0.12 -6.99 -9.72
CA ILE A 114 0.35 -7.66 -10.94
C ILE A 114 1.87 -7.53 -11.08
N MET A 115 2.44 -6.35 -10.84
CA MET A 115 3.89 -6.13 -10.91
C MET A 115 4.63 -6.95 -9.86
N VAL A 116 4.08 -7.03 -8.65
CA VAL A 116 4.59 -7.87 -7.56
C VAL A 116 4.61 -9.35 -7.98
N LEU A 117 3.49 -9.86 -8.51
CA LEU A 117 3.39 -11.23 -8.98
C LEU A 117 4.36 -11.52 -10.14
N ALA A 118 4.46 -10.62 -11.12
CA ALA A 118 5.36 -10.75 -12.25
C ALA A 118 6.83 -10.77 -11.81
N TYR A 119 7.20 -9.89 -10.89
CA TYR A 119 8.56 -9.84 -10.35
C TYR A 119 8.88 -11.09 -9.51
N ALA A 120 7.96 -11.52 -8.65
CA ALA A 120 8.11 -12.75 -7.86
C ALA A 120 8.28 -13.97 -8.77
N ALA A 121 7.46 -14.10 -9.83
CA ALA A 121 7.61 -15.14 -10.83
C ALA A 121 9.00 -15.07 -11.51
N GLY A 122 9.46 -13.88 -11.89
CA GLY A 122 10.80 -13.68 -12.46
C GLY A 122 11.93 -14.11 -11.52
N VAL A 123 11.85 -13.77 -10.22
CA VAL A 123 12.83 -14.21 -9.21
C VAL A 123 12.80 -15.73 -9.05
N ILE A 124 11.61 -16.33 -8.96
CA ILE A 124 11.44 -17.79 -8.86
C ILE A 124 12.06 -18.49 -10.08
N LEU A 125 11.72 -18.07 -11.30
CA LEU A 125 12.26 -18.65 -12.53
C LEU A 125 13.80 -18.55 -12.61
N LYS A 126 14.39 -17.46 -12.11
CA LYS A 126 15.85 -17.32 -11.99
C LYS A 126 16.43 -18.28 -10.96
N VAL A 127 15.81 -18.41 -9.79
CA VAL A 127 16.26 -19.32 -8.72
C VAL A 127 16.22 -20.79 -9.17
N PHE A 128 15.21 -21.17 -9.95
CA PHE A 128 15.10 -22.52 -10.53
C PHE A 128 15.96 -22.72 -11.79
N GLY A 129 16.74 -21.72 -12.23
CA GLY A 129 17.66 -21.83 -13.36
C GLY A 129 16.98 -21.92 -14.74
N ILE A 130 15.67 -21.65 -14.80
CA ILE A 130 14.89 -21.62 -16.05
C ILE A 130 15.19 -20.34 -16.83
N LEU A 131 15.37 -19.22 -16.13
CA LEU A 131 15.90 -17.98 -16.68
C LEU A 131 17.41 -17.89 -16.38
N LYS A 132 18.27 -18.02 -17.40
CA LYS A 132 19.69 -17.66 -17.27
C LYS A 132 19.81 -16.13 -17.17
N GLU A 133 20.65 -15.65 -16.26
CA GLU A 133 21.06 -14.24 -16.28
C GLU A 133 21.70 -13.95 -17.64
N LYS A 134 21.17 -12.96 -18.37
CA LYS A 134 21.96 -12.30 -19.41
C LYS A 134 23.14 -11.65 -18.66
N LYS A 135 24.33 -12.21 -18.85
CA LYS A 135 25.57 -11.52 -18.52
C LYS A 135 25.64 -10.31 -19.46
N GLU A 136 25.38 -9.14 -18.92
CA GLU A 136 25.83 -7.87 -19.51
C GLU A 136 27.34 -7.74 -19.31
#